data_AF-A0A1K2HI30-F1
#
_entry.id   AF-A0A1K2HI30-F1
#
_cell.length_a   1.000
_cell.length_b   1.000
_cell.length_c   1.000
_cell.angle_alpha   90.00
_cell.angle_beta   90.00
_cell.angle_gamma   90.00
#
_symmetry.space_group_name_H-M   'P 1'
#
loop_
_entity.id
_entity.type
_entity.pdbx_description
1 polymer ?
#
loop_
_entity_poly.entity_id
_entity_poly.type
_entity_poly.pdbx_seq_one_letter_code
_entity_poly.pdbx_strand_id
1 'polypeptide(L)'
;MNKRFAVAGALLALSISGAAQALTIDTNIGANASEAATNLTNAYLAPSSGINVLSSSYVGQLTSPQSATYSGFNLTSSQGGPNLQIGNGIFLTSGRADIAQTNNDASFDGNLGTAGDAQATAELIAKGAPASDTRDANSLTIEFTVDPGVNQISSSFLFGSDEFPDQGVTDFFMFFIDDVNYAFFNDGSLVSFVNGVNSANFVNNQVGSGNYGIEYDGLSLSLGITGNLDLSRSVHTLKVVIGDTSDSIYDSGVFLSGLKAGTGTNVGVCGGPNQPPCDVPEPGSMLLVGIGLVGLLARRRAKQA
;
A
#
# COMPACT_ATOMS: atom_id res chain seq x y z
N MET A 1 12.56 -24.93 -59.92
CA MET A 1 11.32 -24.36 -59.34
C MET A 1 11.18 -24.90 -57.92
N ASN A 2 11.85 -24.27 -56.95
CA ASN A 2 12.00 -24.81 -55.59
C ASN A 2 11.01 -24.13 -54.64
N LYS A 3 10.05 -24.91 -54.12
CA LYS A 3 9.13 -24.48 -53.06
C LYS A 3 9.82 -24.61 -51.70
N ARG A 4 9.89 -23.51 -50.95
CA ARG A 4 10.36 -23.48 -49.55
C ARG A 4 9.18 -23.80 -48.62
N PHE A 5 9.37 -24.77 -47.72
CA PHE A 5 8.48 -25.03 -46.59
C PHE A 5 8.84 -24.08 -45.44
N ALA A 6 7.84 -23.39 -44.89
CA ALA A 6 7.96 -22.66 -43.63
C ALA A 6 7.29 -23.50 -42.53
N VAL A 7 8.04 -23.81 -41.47
CA VAL A 7 7.52 -24.44 -40.25
C VAL A 7 7.23 -23.32 -39.26
N ALA A 8 5.95 -23.10 -38.95
CA ALA A 8 5.53 -22.20 -37.89
C ALA A 8 5.44 -23.00 -36.58
N GLY A 9 6.30 -22.68 -35.62
CA GLY A 9 6.20 -23.19 -34.25
C GLY A 9 5.21 -22.36 -33.46
N ALA A 10 4.11 -22.96 -33.03
CA ALA A 10 3.17 -22.33 -32.10
C ALA A 10 3.70 -22.53 -30.66
N LEU A 11 4.05 -21.43 -29.99
CA LEU A 11 4.22 -21.43 -28.54
C LEU A 11 2.83 -21.49 -27.89
N LEU A 12 2.54 -22.60 -27.22
CA LEU A 12 1.37 -22.74 -26.35
C LEU A 12 1.70 -22.07 -25.01
N ALA A 13 1.10 -20.92 -24.74
CA ALA A 13 1.13 -20.32 -23.41
C ALA A 13 0.14 -21.10 -22.51
N LEU A 14 0.66 -21.89 -21.57
CA LEU A 14 -0.16 -22.45 -20.49
C LEU A 14 -0.49 -21.32 -19.51
N SER A 15 -1.74 -20.86 -19.53
CA SER A 15 -2.29 -20.02 -18.47
C SER A 15 -2.53 -20.88 -17.23
N ILE A 16 -1.68 -20.76 -16.22
CA ILE A 16 -1.93 -21.33 -14.90
C ILE A 16 -2.97 -20.42 -14.23
N SER A 17 -4.24 -20.80 -14.31
CA SER A 17 -5.30 -20.19 -13.51
C SER A 17 -5.14 -20.66 -12.06
N GLY A 18 -4.50 -19.85 -11.21
CA GLY A 18 -4.51 -20.06 -9.77
C GLY A 18 -5.93 -20.00 -9.23
N ALA A 19 -6.30 -20.90 -8.31
CA ALA A 19 -7.58 -20.82 -7.62
C ALA A 19 -7.67 -19.50 -6.86
N ALA A 20 -8.79 -18.79 -6.99
CA ALA A 20 -9.08 -17.62 -6.16
C ALA A 20 -9.11 -18.06 -4.69
N GLN A 21 -8.20 -17.53 -3.88
CA GLN A 21 -8.25 -17.69 -2.42
C GLN A 21 -9.14 -16.61 -1.84
N ALA A 22 -9.96 -16.97 -0.85
CA ALA A 22 -10.74 -16.00 -0.10
C ALA A 22 -9.82 -15.10 0.74
N LEU A 23 -10.25 -13.85 0.98
CA LEU A 23 -9.55 -12.94 1.86
C LEU A 23 -9.37 -13.60 3.23
N THR A 24 -8.12 -13.69 3.67
CA THR A 24 -7.76 -14.17 5.00
C THR A 24 -7.03 -13.06 5.72
N ILE A 25 -7.45 -12.78 6.95
CA ILE A 25 -6.88 -11.76 7.83
C ILE A 25 -6.38 -12.48 9.08
N ASP A 26 -5.09 -12.33 9.37
CA ASP A 26 -4.44 -12.91 10.55
C ASP A 26 -3.98 -11.81 11.48
N THR A 27 -4.73 -11.64 12.58
CA THR A 27 -4.47 -10.67 13.64
C THR A 27 -3.40 -11.13 14.63
N ASN A 28 -2.93 -12.39 14.54
CA ASN A 28 -1.84 -12.88 15.37
C ASN A 28 -0.48 -12.46 14.82
N ILE A 29 -0.19 -11.16 14.96
CA ILE A 29 1.04 -10.56 14.44
C ILE A 29 2.22 -10.63 15.40
N GLY A 30 2.04 -11.15 16.63
CA GLY A 30 3.12 -11.32 17.61
C GLY A 30 2.68 -11.06 19.05
N ALA A 31 3.47 -11.49 20.02
CA ALA A 31 3.15 -11.37 21.44
C ALA A 31 3.49 -9.99 22.04
N ASN A 32 4.29 -9.19 21.33
CA ASN A 32 4.71 -7.85 21.73
C ASN A 32 4.99 -6.97 20.51
N ALA A 33 5.16 -5.66 20.73
CA ALA A 33 5.34 -4.70 19.64
C ALA A 33 6.56 -4.96 18.76
N SER A 34 7.64 -5.54 19.30
CA SER A 34 8.84 -5.86 18.52
C SER A 34 8.60 -7.03 17.56
N GLU A 35 7.89 -8.06 18.02
CA GLU A 35 7.48 -9.19 17.17
C GLU A 35 6.48 -8.74 16.11
N ALA A 36 5.49 -7.93 16.50
CA ALA A 36 4.52 -7.31 15.60
C ALA A 36 5.20 -6.52 14.48
N ALA A 37 6.14 -5.64 14.83
CA ALA A 37 6.89 -4.85 13.85
C ALA A 37 7.64 -5.75 12.85
N THR A 38 8.27 -6.82 13.34
CA THR A 38 9.02 -7.78 12.51
C THR A 38 8.09 -8.53 11.55
N ASN A 39 6.98 -9.07 12.07
CA ASN A 39 6.04 -9.87 11.28
C ASN A 39 5.31 -9.02 10.22
N LEU A 40 4.86 -7.82 10.60
CA LEU A 40 4.26 -6.88 9.66
C LEU A 40 5.27 -6.46 8.57
N THR A 41 6.50 -6.11 8.95
CA THR A 41 7.55 -5.74 7.97
C THR A 41 7.81 -6.88 6.98
N ASN A 42 7.94 -8.11 7.46
CA ASN A 42 8.17 -9.28 6.61
C ASN A 42 7.00 -9.56 5.65
N ALA A 43 5.76 -9.38 6.10
CA ALA A 43 4.58 -9.54 5.25
C ALA A 43 4.44 -8.42 4.21
N TYR A 44 4.92 -7.22 4.53
CA TYR A 44 4.80 -6.06 3.66
C TYR A 44 5.79 -6.04 2.49
N LEU A 45 7.00 -6.55 2.71
CA LEU A 45 8.07 -6.58 1.70
C LEU A 45 7.68 -7.44 0.49
N ALA A 46 7.89 -6.89 -0.71
CA ALA A 46 7.82 -7.67 -1.93
C ALA A 46 8.96 -8.71 -1.98
N PRO A 47 8.75 -9.86 -2.66
CA PRO A 47 9.86 -10.74 -3.02
C PRO A 47 10.95 -9.96 -3.77
N SER A 48 12.20 -10.11 -3.34
CA SER A 48 13.33 -9.33 -3.89
C SER A 48 13.09 -7.83 -3.86
N SER A 49 12.54 -7.32 -2.75
CA SER A 49 12.22 -5.90 -2.54
C SER A 49 13.38 -4.93 -2.80
N GLY A 50 14.63 -5.37 -2.71
CA GLY A 50 15.80 -4.47 -2.76
C GLY A 50 15.94 -3.59 -1.52
N ILE A 51 15.20 -3.90 -0.44
CA ILE A 51 15.22 -3.21 0.84
C ILE A 51 15.94 -4.10 1.85
N ASN A 52 17.01 -3.58 2.45
CA ASN A 52 17.72 -4.22 3.55
C ASN A 52 17.26 -3.59 4.87
N VAL A 53 16.35 -4.28 5.57
CA VAL A 53 15.80 -3.81 6.84
C VAL A 53 16.88 -3.84 7.92
N LEU A 54 17.05 -2.72 8.63
CA LEU A 54 17.92 -2.57 9.79
C LEU A 54 17.14 -2.73 11.09
N SER A 55 15.98 -2.08 11.18
CA SER A 55 15.11 -2.11 12.34
C SER A 55 13.66 -1.85 11.93
N SER A 56 12.73 -2.24 12.79
CA SER A 56 11.31 -1.91 12.64
C SER A 56 10.69 -1.66 14.00
N SER A 57 9.77 -0.69 14.09
CA SER A 57 8.97 -0.43 15.29
C SER A 57 7.48 -0.34 14.93
N TYR A 58 6.65 -0.71 15.89
CA TYR A 58 5.20 -0.78 15.74
C TYR A 58 4.53 -0.01 16.88
N VAL A 59 3.51 0.76 16.54
CA VAL A 59 2.56 1.39 17.46
C VAL A 59 1.18 0.87 17.11
N GLY A 60 0.51 0.28 18.09
CA GLY A 60 -0.87 -0.17 17.99
C GLY A 60 -1.21 -1.23 19.05
N GLN A 61 -2.49 -1.55 19.19
CA GLN A 61 -2.97 -2.57 20.12
C GLN A 61 -2.76 -3.99 19.56
N LEU A 62 -2.41 -4.92 20.46
CA LEU A 62 -2.23 -6.35 20.16
C LEU A 62 -3.33 -7.23 20.76
N THR A 63 -3.96 -6.78 21.86
CA THR A 63 -5.02 -7.53 22.56
C THR A 63 -6.38 -7.33 21.89
N SER A 64 -6.69 -6.09 21.51
CA SER A 64 -7.73 -5.73 20.56
C SER A 64 -6.99 -5.34 19.29
N PRO A 65 -6.78 -6.27 18.35
CA PRO A 65 -5.77 -6.11 17.31
C PRO A 65 -6.10 -4.91 16.43
N GLN A 66 -5.18 -3.94 16.31
CA GLN A 66 -5.28 -2.82 15.36
C GLN A 66 -4.62 -3.14 14.00
N SER A 67 -3.86 -4.22 13.92
CA SER A 67 -3.16 -4.62 12.70
C SER A 67 -3.26 -6.11 12.44
N ALA A 68 -3.10 -6.47 11.17
CA ALA A 68 -3.08 -7.85 10.71
C ALA A 68 -2.13 -8.03 9.52
N THR A 69 -1.79 -9.28 9.24
CA THR A 69 -1.35 -9.67 7.90
C THR A 69 -2.55 -10.19 7.11
N TYR A 70 -2.52 -10.06 5.79
CA TYR A 70 -3.59 -10.58 4.95
C TYR A 70 -3.10 -11.27 3.69
N SER A 71 -3.95 -12.15 3.15
CA SER A 71 -3.73 -12.79 1.87
C SER A 71 -5.04 -12.97 1.09
N GLY A 72 -4.94 -13.09 -0.23
CA GLY A 72 -6.10 -13.39 -1.08
C GLY A 72 -7.08 -12.22 -1.22
N PHE A 73 -6.63 -10.97 -1.07
CA PHE A 73 -7.50 -9.81 -1.23
C PHE A 73 -7.98 -9.67 -2.67
N ASN A 74 -9.25 -10.00 -2.89
CA ASN A 74 -9.93 -9.88 -4.18
C ASN A 74 -11.42 -9.68 -3.94
N LEU A 75 -11.88 -8.44 -4.01
CA LEU A 75 -13.28 -8.07 -3.81
C LEU A 75 -13.94 -7.76 -5.15
N THR A 76 -14.90 -8.60 -5.51
CA THR A 76 -15.73 -8.39 -6.70
C THR A 76 -17.01 -7.67 -6.31
N SER A 77 -17.34 -6.61 -7.05
CA SER A 77 -18.59 -5.87 -6.84
C SER A 77 -19.81 -6.71 -7.23
N SER A 78 -20.80 -6.77 -6.34
CA SER A 78 -22.13 -7.33 -6.64
C SER A 78 -23.03 -6.37 -7.43
N GLN A 79 -22.61 -5.11 -7.61
CA GLN A 79 -23.40 -4.04 -8.23
C GLN A 79 -22.76 -3.44 -9.48
N GLY A 80 -21.78 -4.13 -10.09
CA GLY A 80 -21.15 -3.72 -11.34
C GLY A 80 -20.05 -2.66 -11.19
N GLY A 81 -19.57 -2.41 -9.97
CA GLY A 81 -18.36 -1.65 -9.69
C GLY A 81 -17.07 -2.37 -10.09
N PRO A 82 -15.92 -1.70 -9.98
CA PRO A 82 -14.62 -2.29 -10.31
C PRO A 82 -14.27 -3.46 -9.38
N ASN A 83 -13.47 -4.40 -9.89
CA ASN A 83 -12.86 -5.42 -9.04
C ASN A 83 -11.69 -4.80 -8.26
N LEU A 84 -11.68 -4.96 -6.94
CA LEU A 84 -10.64 -4.44 -6.06
C LEU A 84 -9.68 -5.58 -5.71
N GLN A 85 -8.45 -5.50 -6.18
CA GLN A 85 -7.46 -6.56 -6.00
C GLN A 85 -6.11 -5.95 -5.64
N ILE A 86 -5.54 -6.43 -4.54
CA ILE A 86 -4.23 -6.02 -4.05
C ILE A 86 -3.43 -7.27 -3.64
N GLY A 87 -2.11 -7.20 -3.72
CA GLY A 87 -1.24 -8.31 -3.33
C GLY A 87 -1.35 -8.61 -1.83
N ASN A 88 -0.82 -9.75 -1.39
CA ASN A 88 -0.74 -10.04 0.05
C ASN A 88 0.10 -8.98 0.77
N GLY A 89 -0.20 -8.72 2.03
CA GLY A 89 0.55 -7.74 2.80
C GLY A 89 0.02 -7.50 4.20
N ILE A 90 -0.02 -6.23 4.60
CA ILE A 90 -0.41 -5.80 5.95
C ILE A 90 -1.65 -4.92 5.93
N PHE A 91 -2.45 -5.06 6.97
CA PHE A 91 -3.63 -4.24 7.23
C PHE A 91 -3.40 -3.44 8.51
N LEU A 92 -3.54 -2.12 8.41
CA LEU A 92 -3.53 -1.21 9.55
C LEU A 92 -4.89 -0.51 9.56
N THR A 93 -5.45 -0.31 10.74
CA THR A 93 -6.71 0.42 10.94
C THR A 93 -6.61 1.28 12.20
N SER A 94 -7.37 2.39 12.24
CA SER A 94 -7.59 3.16 13.47
C SER A 94 -8.48 2.39 14.45
N GLY A 95 -9.33 1.54 13.89
CA GLY A 95 -10.21 0.59 14.55
C GLY A 95 -9.64 -0.81 14.75
N ARG A 96 -10.52 -1.81 14.74
CA ARG A 96 -10.14 -3.21 14.94
C ARG A 96 -9.83 -3.94 13.62
N ALA A 97 -8.75 -4.71 13.63
CA ALA A 97 -8.27 -5.46 12.48
C ALA A 97 -9.00 -6.79 12.25
N ASP A 98 -9.84 -7.24 13.18
CA ASP A 98 -10.76 -8.37 13.01
C ASP A 98 -12.03 -7.96 12.22
N ILE A 99 -11.79 -7.29 11.09
CA ILE A 99 -12.82 -6.72 10.23
C ILE A 99 -13.72 -7.80 9.61
N ALA A 100 -15.02 -7.51 9.53
CA ALA A 100 -15.99 -8.38 8.90
C ALA A 100 -15.80 -8.41 7.37
N GLN A 101 -16.04 -9.57 6.76
CA GLN A 101 -16.07 -9.73 5.29
C GLN A 101 -17.47 -9.48 4.72
N THR A 102 -18.17 -8.54 5.33
CA THR A 102 -19.48 -8.00 4.98
C THR A 102 -19.49 -6.54 5.38
N ASN A 103 -20.33 -5.70 4.76
CA ASN A 103 -20.58 -4.35 5.27
C ASN A 103 -21.97 -4.27 5.88
N ASN A 104 -22.09 -4.48 7.18
CA ASN A 104 -23.39 -4.56 7.87
C ASN A 104 -23.45 -3.73 9.15
N ASP A 105 -22.33 -3.16 9.59
CA ASP A 105 -22.32 -2.17 10.65
C ASP A 105 -22.47 -0.78 10.03
N ALA A 106 -23.24 0.09 10.67
CA ALA A 106 -23.35 1.47 10.21
C ALA A 106 -22.31 2.38 10.85
N SER A 107 -21.57 1.85 11.81
CA SER A 107 -20.53 2.55 12.55
C SER A 107 -19.55 1.52 13.09
N PHE A 108 -18.88 0.79 12.19
CA PHE A 108 -17.84 -0.14 12.63
C PHE A 108 -16.77 0.67 13.38
N ASP A 109 -16.69 0.41 14.68
CA ASP A 109 -15.89 1.17 15.61
C ASP A 109 -14.97 0.29 16.44
N GLY A 110 -13.89 0.88 16.92
CA GLY A 110 -12.88 0.23 17.74
C GLY A 110 -12.24 1.25 18.65
N ASN A 111 -12.87 1.55 19.80
CA ASN A 111 -12.24 2.43 20.77
C ASN A 111 -11.04 1.74 21.45
N LEU A 112 -9.85 2.04 20.95
CA LEU A 112 -8.60 1.33 21.27
C LEU A 112 -7.71 2.14 22.21
N GLY A 113 -7.98 3.44 22.33
CA GLY A 113 -7.32 4.36 23.25
C GLY A 113 -5.83 4.53 22.98
N THR A 114 -5.39 4.27 21.75
CA THR A 114 -4.00 4.53 21.36
C THR A 114 -3.77 6.01 21.16
N ALA A 115 -2.56 6.48 21.51
CA ALA A 115 -2.23 7.89 21.37
C ALA A 115 -2.23 8.30 19.88
N GLY A 116 -2.41 9.59 19.62
CA GLY A 116 -2.18 10.15 18.29
C GLY A 116 -0.73 10.11 17.84
N ASP A 117 -0.50 10.53 16.59
CA ASP A 117 0.81 10.64 15.97
C ASP A 117 1.20 12.10 15.72
N ALA A 118 2.31 12.53 16.31
CA ALA A 118 2.75 13.93 16.26
C ALA A 118 3.19 14.37 14.84
N GLN A 119 3.73 13.46 14.03
CA GLN A 119 4.14 13.77 12.66
C GLN A 119 2.91 13.90 11.75
N ALA A 120 1.94 13.01 11.90
CA ALA A 120 0.67 13.11 11.19
C ALA A 120 -0.09 14.39 11.58
N THR A 121 -0.12 14.73 12.87
CA THR A 121 -0.71 15.98 13.38
C THR A 121 -0.09 17.21 12.70
N ALA A 122 1.25 17.24 12.60
CA ALA A 122 1.96 18.34 11.95
C ALA A 122 1.62 18.44 10.44
N GLU A 123 1.52 17.31 9.75
CA GLU A 123 1.16 17.25 8.33
C GLU A 123 -0.29 17.71 8.09
N LEU A 124 -1.24 17.26 8.94
CA LEU A 124 -2.64 17.68 8.90
C LEU A 124 -2.77 19.21 9.06
N ILE A 125 -2.07 19.80 10.03
CA ILE A 125 -2.01 21.25 10.23
C ILE A 125 -1.43 21.94 8.98
N ALA A 126 -0.31 21.43 8.47
CA ALA A 126 0.38 22.03 7.33
C ALA A 126 -0.47 22.02 6.04
N LYS A 127 -1.34 21.02 5.89
CA LYS A 127 -2.26 20.88 4.75
C LYS A 127 -3.63 21.52 4.97
N GLY A 128 -3.88 22.09 6.14
CA GLY A 128 -5.16 22.72 6.47
C GLY A 128 -6.31 21.71 6.47
N ALA A 129 -6.06 20.49 6.98
CA ALA A 129 -7.10 19.48 7.13
C ALA A 129 -8.24 19.99 8.04
N PRO A 130 -9.49 19.51 7.85
CA PRO A 130 -10.64 19.92 8.66
C PRO A 130 -10.45 19.68 10.17
N ALA A 131 -9.72 18.60 10.52
CA ALA A 131 -9.28 18.27 11.86
C ALA A 131 -7.81 17.81 11.84
N SER A 132 -7.09 18.06 12.93
CA SER A 132 -5.65 17.76 13.03
C SER A 132 -5.23 17.02 14.29
N ASP A 133 -6.09 16.99 15.31
CA ASP A 133 -5.80 16.25 16.54
C ASP A 133 -5.93 14.77 16.24
N THR A 134 -4.82 14.05 16.19
CA THR A 134 -4.83 12.62 15.85
C THR A 134 -5.13 11.74 17.06
N ARG A 135 -5.84 10.64 16.84
CA ARG A 135 -6.13 9.61 17.83
C ARG A 135 -6.01 8.23 17.21
N ASP A 136 -6.00 7.25 18.08
CA ASP A 136 -5.95 5.84 17.75
C ASP A 136 -4.91 5.47 16.68
N ALA A 137 -3.73 6.08 16.77
CA ALA A 137 -2.72 5.95 15.74
C ALA A 137 -2.14 4.54 15.73
N ASN A 138 -2.15 3.96 14.53
CA ASN A 138 -1.54 2.69 14.22
C ASN A 138 -0.45 2.93 13.17
N SER A 139 0.80 2.58 13.52
CA SER A 139 1.93 2.85 12.65
C SER A 139 2.97 1.74 12.64
N LEU A 140 3.59 1.58 11.47
CA LEU A 140 4.77 0.76 11.26
C LEU A 140 5.88 1.66 10.73
N THR A 141 7.00 1.71 11.45
CA THR A 141 8.21 2.41 11.02
C THR A 141 9.30 1.40 10.73
N ILE A 142 9.99 1.57 9.59
CA ILE A 142 11.06 0.70 9.11
C ILE A 142 12.29 1.57 8.82
N GLU A 143 13.41 1.25 9.44
CA GLU A 143 14.72 1.78 9.04
C GLU A 143 15.39 0.78 8.10
N PHE A 144 15.90 1.25 6.98
CA PHE A 144 16.46 0.37 5.96
C PHE A 144 17.58 1.03 5.16
N THR A 145 18.32 0.21 4.44
CA THR A 145 19.21 0.64 3.37
C THR A 145 18.79 0.04 2.03
N VAL A 146 19.28 0.63 0.94
CA VAL A 146 19.07 0.15 -0.43
C VAL A 146 20.40 0.10 -1.16
N ASP A 147 20.43 -0.61 -2.28
CA ASP A 147 21.63 -0.66 -3.13
C ASP A 147 21.95 0.71 -3.75
N PRO A 148 23.23 1.01 -4.03
CA PRO A 148 23.61 2.25 -4.71
C PRO A 148 22.88 2.45 -6.04
N GLY A 149 22.37 3.67 -6.27
CA GLY A 149 21.67 4.04 -7.49
C GLY A 149 20.15 3.90 -7.42
N VAL A 150 19.61 3.26 -6.38
CA VAL A 150 18.18 3.31 -6.04
C VAL A 150 17.81 4.72 -5.58
N ASN A 151 16.66 5.25 -6.03
CA ASN A 151 16.20 6.58 -5.65
C ASN A 151 14.75 6.65 -5.14
N GLN A 152 14.01 5.54 -5.16
CA GLN A 152 12.60 5.52 -4.79
C GLN A 152 12.21 4.25 -4.04
N ILE A 153 11.17 4.38 -3.22
CA ILE A 153 10.40 3.27 -2.65
C ILE A 153 8.99 3.32 -3.22
N SER A 154 8.42 2.16 -3.49
CA SER A 154 7.05 2.00 -4.00
C SER A 154 6.29 0.92 -3.23
N SER A 155 4.97 1.10 -3.16
CA SER A 155 4.02 0.16 -2.57
C SER A 155 2.68 0.25 -3.30
N SER A 156 1.76 -0.67 -3.04
CA SER A 156 0.35 -0.55 -3.39
C SER A 156 -0.49 -0.45 -2.12
N PHE A 157 -1.58 0.31 -2.19
CA PHE A 157 -2.52 0.45 -1.09
C PHE A 157 -3.98 0.43 -1.56
N LEU A 158 -4.87 0.11 -0.63
CA LEU A 158 -6.31 0.34 -0.73
C LEU A 158 -6.76 0.90 0.61
N PHE A 159 -7.46 2.02 0.58
CA PHE A 159 -7.99 2.71 1.76
C PHE A 159 -9.51 2.47 1.86
N GLY A 160 -10.00 2.21 3.06
CA GLY A 160 -11.42 2.08 3.36
C GLY A 160 -11.78 2.97 4.55
N SER A 161 -12.99 3.51 4.55
CA SER A 161 -13.47 4.41 5.61
C SER A 161 -14.99 4.30 5.78
N ASP A 162 -15.44 4.24 7.03
CA ASP A 162 -16.85 4.35 7.42
C ASP A 162 -17.34 5.80 7.56
N GLU A 163 -16.45 6.77 7.33
CA GLU A 163 -16.81 8.18 7.35
C GLU A 163 -17.40 8.66 6.02
N PHE A 164 -17.21 7.86 4.98
CA PHE A 164 -17.88 8.04 3.70
C PHE A 164 -19.38 7.68 3.84
N PRO A 165 -20.32 8.44 3.24
CA PRO A 165 -20.13 9.57 2.34
C PRO A 165 -20.34 10.96 2.97
N ASP A 166 -20.62 11.05 4.28
CA ASP A 166 -21.21 12.26 4.84
C ASP A 166 -20.66 12.73 6.19
N GLN A 167 -19.65 12.06 6.75
CA GLN A 167 -19.02 12.57 7.98
C GLN A 167 -18.16 13.80 7.69
N GLY A 168 -18.09 14.68 8.70
CA GLY A 168 -17.36 15.95 8.65
C GLY A 168 -16.04 15.94 9.43
N VAL A 169 -15.82 14.90 10.22
CA VAL A 169 -14.55 14.52 10.84
C VAL A 169 -14.09 13.27 10.12
N THR A 170 -12.82 13.26 9.72
CA THR A 170 -12.32 12.30 8.73
C THR A 170 -10.92 11.77 9.08
N ASP A 171 -10.72 10.47 9.07
CA ASP A 171 -9.49 9.74 9.32
C ASP A 171 -8.48 9.91 8.20
N PHE A 172 -7.23 9.56 8.49
CA PHE A 172 -6.13 9.76 7.56
C PHE A 172 -5.31 8.50 7.35
N PHE A 173 -4.73 8.38 6.16
CA PHE A 173 -3.58 7.52 5.89
C PHE A 173 -2.40 8.35 5.39
N MET A 174 -1.21 8.10 5.94
CA MET A 174 0.03 8.72 5.50
C MET A 174 1.14 7.72 5.25
N PHE A 175 1.99 8.05 4.28
CA PHE A 175 3.11 7.25 3.82
C PHE A 175 4.34 8.15 3.73
N PHE A 176 5.14 8.15 4.79
CA PHE A 176 6.32 8.98 4.93
C PHE A 176 7.57 8.24 4.47
N ILE A 177 8.36 8.85 3.59
CA ILE A 177 9.75 8.44 3.32
C ILE A 177 10.64 9.63 3.65
N ASP A 178 11.64 9.40 4.50
CA ASP A 178 12.59 10.43 4.92
C ASP A 178 11.89 11.73 5.34
N ASP A 179 10.84 11.56 6.17
CA ASP A 179 10.02 12.63 6.75
C ASP A 179 9.06 13.34 5.78
N VAL A 180 9.00 12.92 4.50
CA VAL A 180 8.11 13.48 3.48
C VAL A 180 6.92 12.55 3.24
N ASN A 181 5.68 13.05 3.41
CA ASN A 181 4.46 12.31 3.07
C ASN A 181 4.29 12.25 1.54
N TYR A 182 3.87 11.08 1.03
CA TYR A 182 3.54 10.86 -0.38
C TYR A 182 2.09 10.39 -0.60
N ALA A 183 1.31 10.22 0.47
CA ALA A 183 -0.09 9.78 0.40
C ALA A 183 -1.03 10.95 0.12
N PHE A 184 -0.99 11.44 -1.12
CA PHE A 184 -1.90 12.44 -1.66
C PHE A 184 -2.58 11.88 -2.90
N PHE A 185 -3.90 12.04 -3.01
CA PHE A 185 -4.57 11.86 -4.29
C PHE A 185 -4.04 12.90 -5.31
N ASN A 186 -4.23 12.62 -6.59
CA ASN A 186 -3.76 13.49 -7.68
C ASN A 186 -4.37 14.92 -7.65
N ASP A 187 -5.51 15.13 -6.99
CA ASP A 187 -6.08 16.46 -6.75
C ASP A 187 -5.33 17.25 -5.65
N GLY A 188 -4.32 16.63 -5.02
CA GLY A 188 -3.52 17.18 -3.94
C GLY A 188 -4.13 17.01 -2.54
N SER A 189 -5.32 16.43 -2.44
CA SER A 189 -5.94 16.13 -1.15
C SER A 189 -5.25 14.94 -0.48
N LEU A 190 -5.29 14.93 0.85
CA LEU A 190 -4.79 13.81 1.65
C LEU A 190 -5.56 12.52 1.31
N VAL A 191 -4.94 11.35 1.52
CA VAL A 191 -5.69 10.09 1.58
C VAL A 191 -6.47 10.06 2.91
N SER A 192 -7.64 10.69 2.85
CA SER A 192 -8.65 10.87 3.88
C SER A 192 -9.96 11.12 3.13
N PHE A 193 -11.11 10.68 3.61
CA PHE A 193 -12.36 11.10 2.98
C PHE A 193 -12.59 12.58 3.27
N VAL A 194 -13.06 13.38 2.30
CA VAL A 194 -13.54 14.75 2.57
C VAL A 194 -14.74 15.04 1.66
N ASN A 195 -15.92 15.19 2.27
CA ASN A 195 -17.17 15.41 1.54
C ASN A 195 -17.09 16.65 0.63
N GLY A 196 -17.45 16.49 -0.64
CA GLY A 196 -17.43 17.55 -1.65
C GLY A 196 -16.05 17.91 -2.19
N VAL A 197 -14.98 17.28 -1.69
CA VAL A 197 -13.61 17.52 -2.15
C VAL A 197 -13.10 16.34 -2.97
N ASN A 198 -13.05 15.14 -2.39
CA ASN A 198 -12.34 14.01 -2.98
C ASN A 198 -13.16 12.72 -3.07
N SER A 199 -14.49 12.80 -2.92
CA SER A 199 -15.43 11.67 -3.01
C SER A 199 -15.28 10.87 -4.32
N ALA A 200 -14.78 11.50 -5.40
CA ALA A 200 -14.53 10.84 -6.67
C ALA A 200 -13.40 9.80 -6.64
N ASN A 201 -12.59 9.76 -5.56
CA ASN A 201 -11.55 8.76 -5.36
C ASN A 201 -12.06 7.48 -4.68
N PHE A 202 -13.34 7.45 -4.30
CA PHE A 202 -13.97 6.35 -3.57
C PHE A 202 -15.07 5.67 -4.39
N VAL A 203 -15.21 4.36 -4.20
CA VAL A 203 -16.37 3.57 -4.60
C VAL A 203 -17.26 3.36 -3.39
N ASN A 204 -18.57 3.55 -3.58
CA ASN A 204 -19.56 3.37 -2.53
C ASN A 204 -19.73 1.89 -2.21
N ASN A 205 -19.71 1.55 -0.93
CA ASN A 205 -19.96 0.22 -0.39
C ASN A 205 -21.06 0.22 0.68
N GLN A 206 -21.92 1.25 0.74
CA GLN A 206 -23.05 1.42 1.67
C GLN A 206 -23.49 0.17 2.46
N VAL A 207 -23.62 0.33 3.78
CA VAL A 207 -24.15 -0.64 4.73
C VAL A 207 -25.34 -1.44 4.18
N GLY A 208 -25.26 -2.77 4.28
CA GLY A 208 -26.31 -3.70 3.87
C GLY A 208 -26.51 -3.83 2.36
N SER A 209 -25.73 -3.11 1.54
CA SER A 209 -25.83 -3.16 0.07
C SER A 209 -25.28 -4.46 -0.53
N GLY A 210 -24.43 -5.17 0.23
CA GLY A 210 -23.72 -6.35 -0.24
C GLY A 210 -22.81 -6.09 -1.45
N ASN A 211 -22.41 -4.85 -1.69
CA ASN A 211 -21.62 -4.48 -2.86
C ASN A 211 -20.23 -5.13 -2.84
N TYR A 212 -19.45 -4.83 -1.81
CA TYR A 212 -18.16 -5.46 -1.53
C TYR A 212 -18.22 -6.19 -0.19
N GLY A 213 -17.61 -7.38 -0.13
CA GLY A 213 -17.57 -8.23 1.06
C GLY A 213 -16.51 -7.78 2.05
N ILE A 214 -16.58 -6.54 2.51
CA ILE A 214 -15.70 -5.97 3.53
C ILE A 214 -16.44 -4.82 4.22
N GLU A 215 -16.21 -4.64 5.51
CA GLU A 215 -16.63 -3.42 6.21
C GLU A 215 -15.93 -2.19 5.61
N TYR A 216 -16.47 -0.98 5.83
CA TYR A 216 -16.19 0.31 5.18
C TYR A 216 -17.22 0.71 4.13
N ASP A 217 -17.91 1.81 4.38
CA ASP A 217 -18.87 2.43 3.46
C ASP A 217 -18.24 3.07 2.21
N GLY A 218 -16.97 3.47 2.27
CA GLY A 218 -16.22 4.00 1.13
C GLY A 218 -14.90 3.27 0.95
N LEU A 219 -14.59 2.83 -0.27
CA LEU A 219 -13.31 2.19 -0.61
C LEU A 219 -12.60 2.96 -1.71
N SER A 220 -11.30 3.18 -1.59
CA SER A 220 -10.50 3.59 -2.75
C SER A 220 -10.37 2.41 -3.74
N LEU A 221 -9.89 2.70 -4.95
CA LEU A 221 -9.35 1.63 -5.78
C LEU A 221 -8.05 1.07 -5.19
N SER A 222 -7.56 -0.01 -5.77
CA SER A 222 -6.19 -0.47 -5.55
C SER A 222 -5.22 0.47 -6.27
N LEU A 223 -4.51 1.30 -5.51
CA LEU A 223 -3.64 2.36 -6.00
C LEU A 223 -2.17 2.03 -5.73
N GLY A 224 -1.28 2.54 -6.57
CA GLY A 224 0.15 2.56 -6.29
C GLY A 224 0.54 3.84 -5.54
N ILE A 225 1.65 3.79 -4.80
CA ILE A 225 2.28 4.95 -4.18
C ILE A 225 3.80 4.85 -4.33
N THR A 226 4.43 5.95 -4.72
CA THR A 226 5.90 6.04 -4.87
C THR A 226 6.42 7.29 -4.18
N GLY A 227 7.51 7.18 -3.42
CA GLY A 227 8.19 8.33 -2.85
C GLY A 227 9.69 8.28 -3.04
N ASN A 228 10.30 9.46 -3.09
CA ASN A 228 11.74 9.60 -3.28
C ASN A 228 12.49 9.37 -1.97
N LEU A 229 13.66 8.77 -2.10
CA LEU A 229 14.67 8.71 -1.05
C LEU A 229 15.48 10.02 -1.04
N ASP A 230 15.82 10.49 0.16
CA ASP A 230 16.83 11.53 0.32
C ASP A 230 18.22 10.94 0.09
N LEU A 231 18.74 11.10 -1.13
CA LEU A 231 20.03 10.53 -1.55
C LEU A 231 21.25 11.07 -0.77
N SER A 232 21.07 12.06 0.11
CA SER A 232 22.12 12.49 1.04
C SER A 232 22.25 11.55 2.26
N ARG A 233 21.25 10.70 2.50
CA ARG A 233 21.22 9.72 3.60
C ARG A 233 21.68 8.35 3.10
N SER A 234 22.37 7.60 3.96
CA SER A 234 22.72 6.19 3.72
C SER A 234 21.76 5.21 4.41
N VAL A 235 20.96 5.71 5.35
CA VAL A 235 19.89 5.00 6.05
C VAL A 235 18.63 5.81 5.86
N HIS A 236 17.56 5.13 5.44
CA HIS A 236 16.28 5.74 5.16
C HIS A 236 15.22 5.25 6.14
N THR A 237 14.19 6.06 6.30
CA THR A 237 13.03 5.71 7.14
C THR A 237 11.78 5.70 6.30
N LEU A 238 11.03 4.59 6.38
CA LEU A 238 9.64 4.50 5.93
C LEU A 238 8.77 4.48 7.17
N LYS A 239 7.73 5.33 7.20
CA LYS A 239 6.67 5.23 8.19
C LYS A 239 5.31 5.25 7.49
N VAL A 240 4.51 4.23 7.75
CA VAL A 240 3.09 4.22 7.40
C VAL A 240 2.29 4.41 8.67
N VAL A 241 1.28 5.28 8.61
CA VAL A 241 0.43 5.58 9.76
C VAL A 241 -1.00 5.85 9.31
N ILE A 242 -1.94 5.32 10.09
CA ILE A 242 -3.38 5.57 10.02
C ILE A 242 -3.87 5.90 11.42
N GLY A 243 -4.96 6.66 11.51
CA GLY A 243 -5.55 7.04 12.80
C GLY A 243 -6.75 7.94 12.59
N ASP A 244 -7.48 8.14 13.67
CA ASP A 244 -8.61 9.05 13.68
C ASP A 244 -8.15 10.51 13.73
N THR A 245 -9.03 11.41 13.33
CA THR A 245 -8.88 12.84 13.66
C THR A 245 -10.03 13.28 14.56
N SER A 246 -9.74 14.11 15.57
CA SER A 246 -10.71 14.75 16.48
C SER A 246 -11.57 13.81 17.36
N ASP A 247 -12.24 12.83 16.81
CA ASP A 247 -13.01 11.80 17.52
C ASP A 247 -12.37 10.41 17.41
N SER A 248 -13.11 9.37 17.81
CA SER A 248 -12.69 7.97 17.84
C SER A 248 -13.86 7.05 17.47
N ILE A 249 -14.70 7.52 16.54
CA ILE A 249 -15.89 6.80 16.05
C ILE A 249 -15.86 6.80 14.52
N TYR A 250 -16.36 5.73 13.90
CA TYR A 250 -16.16 5.43 12.48
C TYR A 250 -14.69 5.25 12.16
N ASP A 251 -14.29 3.99 12.01
CA ASP A 251 -12.88 3.71 11.76
C ASP A 251 -12.56 3.71 10.26
N SER A 252 -11.26 3.83 9.98
CA SER A 252 -10.71 3.66 8.64
C SER A 252 -9.57 2.67 8.63
N GLY A 253 -9.34 2.07 7.47
CA GLY A 253 -8.38 1.00 7.26
C GLY A 253 -7.55 1.18 6.00
N VAL A 254 -6.31 0.70 6.03
CA VAL A 254 -5.43 0.66 4.87
C VAL A 254 -4.82 -0.72 4.69
N PHE A 255 -5.10 -1.33 3.53
CA PHE A 255 -4.43 -2.53 3.06
C PHE A 255 -3.20 -2.12 2.26
N LEU A 256 -2.03 -2.60 2.65
CA LEU A 256 -0.75 -2.27 2.03
C LEU A 256 -0.08 -3.54 1.49
N SER A 257 0.59 -3.46 0.35
CA SER A 257 1.33 -4.60 -0.20
C SER A 257 2.55 -4.19 -1.02
N GLY A 258 3.43 -5.17 -1.25
CA GLY A 258 4.44 -5.11 -2.30
C GLY A 258 5.48 -4.00 -2.10
N LEU A 259 5.88 -3.72 -0.86
CA LEU A 259 6.89 -2.72 -0.56
C LEU A 259 8.22 -3.09 -1.22
N LYS A 260 8.76 -2.19 -2.05
CA LYS A 260 10.00 -2.40 -2.77
C LYS A 260 10.74 -1.10 -3.10
N ALA A 261 12.05 -1.22 -3.19
CA ALA A 261 12.96 -0.22 -3.70
C ALA A 261 13.09 -0.30 -5.23
N GLY A 262 13.36 0.82 -5.87
CA GLY A 262 13.63 0.87 -7.30
C GLY A 262 14.16 2.21 -7.80
N THR A 263 14.20 2.33 -9.12
CA THR A 263 14.59 3.56 -9.81
C THR A 263 13.44 4.10 -10.64
N GLY A 264 13.19 5.41 -10.55
CA GLY A 264 12.12 6.06 -11.28
C GLY A 264 12.11 7.58 -11.13
N THR A 265 11.13 8.20 -11.78
CA THR A 265 10.91 9.66 -11.75
C THR A 265 9.53 10.05 -11.25
N ASN A 266 8.56 9.13 -11.24
CA ASN A 266 7.20 9.42 -10.82
C ASN A 266 7.08 9.33 -9.29
N VAL A 267 6.23 10.19 -8.73
CA VAL A 267 6.09 10.38 -7.29
C VAL A 267 4.62 10.57 -6.96
N GLY A 268 4.20 10.10 -5.79
CA GLY A 268 2.84 10.19 -5.29
C GLY A 268 1.99 8.97 -5.63
N VAL A 269 0.68 9.13 -5.47
CA VAL A 269 -0.33 8.10 -5.72
C VAL A 269 -0.60 7.96 -7.22
N CYS A 270 -0.85 6.73 -7.69
CA CYS A 270 -1.06 6.39 -9.09
C CYS A 270 -2.03 5.20 -9.27
N GLY A 271 -2.48 4.92 -10.50
CA GLY A 271 -3.13 3.64 -10.84
C GLY A 271 -4.67 3.58 -10.76
N GLY A 272 -5.38 4.70 -10.90
CA GLY A 272 -6.85 4.77 -10.90
C GLY A 272 -7.43 5.84 -11.85
N PRO A 273 -8.76 5.93 -12.04
CA PRO A 273 -9.45 6.82 -12.99
C PRO A 273 -9.11 8.31 -12.83
N ASN A 274 -8.75 8.72 -11.62
CA ASN A 274 -8.38 10.10 -11.29
C ASN A 274 -6.92 10.23 -10.88
N GLN A 275 -6.11 9.21 -11.10
CA GLN A 275 -4.70 9.16 -10.70
C GLN A 275 -3.81 9.01 -11.94
N PRO A 276 -2.56 9.50 -11.91
CA PRO A 276 -1.63 9.27 -13.01
C PRO A 276 -1.36 7.76 -13.17
N PRO A 277 -0.94 7.30 -14.36
CA PRO A 277 -0.45 5.94 -14.53
C PRO A 277 0.72 5.65 -13.58
N CYS A 278 0.76 4.43 -13.03
CA CYS A 278 1.91 4.00 -12.27
C CYS A 278 3.08 3.67 -13.20
N ASP A 279 4.22 4.31 -12.99
CA ASP A 279 5.49 3.79 -13.50
C ASP A 279 5.98 2.76 -12.50
N VAL A 280 6.04 1.49 -12.91
CA VAL A 280 6.62 0.45 -12.07
C VAL A 280 8.14 0.68 -12.07
N PRO A 281 8.78 0.99 -10.93
CA PRO A 281 10.22 1.21 -10.90
C PRO A 281 10.95 -0.02 -11.45
N GLU A 282 11.89 0.18 -12.38
CA GLU A 282 12.59 -0.95 -13.00
C GLU A 282 13.41 -1.68 -11.92
N PRO A 283 13.34 -3.02 -11.85
CA PRO A 283 14.21 -3.79 -10.98
C PRO A 283 15.67 -3.54 -11.40
N GLY A 284 16.56 -3.24 -10.43
CA GLY A 284 17.98 -2.97 -10.68
C GLY A 284 18.74 -4.09 -11.43
N SER A 285 18.13 -5.26 -11.62
CA SER A 285 18.65 -6.38 -12.41
C SER A 285 18.76 -6.12 -13.92
N MET A 286 18.04 -5.14 -14.48
CA MET A 286 18.20 -4.73 -15.89
C MET A 286 19.60 -4.17 -16.16
N LEU A 287 20.20 -3.49 -15.17
CA LEU A 287 21.59 -3.02 -15.24
C LEU A 287 22.59 -4.19 -15.33
N LEU A 288 22.35 -5.27 -14.58
CA LEU A 288 23.20 -6.47 -14.60
C LEU A 288 23.11 -7.25 -15.91
N VAL A 289 21.92 -7.34 -16.52
CA VAL A 289 21.75 -7.95 -17.85
C VAL A 289 22.47 -7.12 -18.92
N GLY A 290 22.39 -5.78 -18.85
CA GLY A 290 23.11 -4.87 -19.72
C GLY A 290 24.63 -5.02 -19.63
N ILE A 291 25.18 -5.05 -18.42
CA ILE A 291 26.63 -5.25 -18.18
C ILE A 291 27.07 -6.66 -18.62
N GLY A 292 26.26 -7.69 -18.36
CA GLY A 292 26.53 -9.07 -18.77
C GLY A 292 26.65 -9.23 -20.30
N LEU A 293 25.76 -8.59 -21.05
CA LEU A 293 25.79 -8.58 -22.53
C LEU A 293 27.01 -7.84 -23.08
N VAL A 294 27.38 -6.69 -22.50
CA VAL A 294 28.59 -5.95 -22.88
C VAL A 294 29.86 -6.76 -22.59
N GLY A 295 29.93 -7.41 -21.43
CA GLY A 295 31.04 -8.31 -21.07
C GLY A 295 31.20 -9.50 -22.01
N LEU A 296 30.09 -10.12 -22.44
CA LEU A 296 30.08 -11.20 -23.42
C LEU A 296 30.56 -10.76 -24.81
N LEU A 297 30.18 -9.55 -25.25
CA LEU A 297 30.63 -8.97 -26.52
C LEU A 297 32.12 -8.60 -26.49
N ALA A 298 32.61 -8.03 -25.39
CA ALA A 298 34.02 -7.72 -25.20
C ALA A 298 34.90 -8.99 -25.20
N ARG A 299 34.44 -10.07 -24.54
CA ARG A 299 35.14 -11.36 -24.49
C ARG A 299 35.18 -12.08 -25.84
N ARG A 300 34.16 -11.88 -26.70
CA ARG A 300 34.17 -12.40 -28.08
C ARG A 300 35.18 -11.67 -28.97
N ARG A 301 35.33 -10.35 -28.84
CA ARG A 301 36.35 -9.58 -29.58
C ARG A 301 37.78 -9.93 -29.15
N ALA A 302 38.01 -10.18 -27.87
CA ALA A 302 39.32 -10.58 -27.36
C ALA A 302 39.79 -11.99 -27.79
N LYS A 303 38.89 -12.86 -28.27
CA LYS A 303 39.23 -14.18 -28.82
C LYS A 303 39.46 -14.20 -30.33
N GLN A 304 39.19 -13.08 -31.02
CA GLN A 304 39.33 -12.96 -32.47
C GLN A 304 40.53 -12.10 -32.90
N ALA A 305 41.31 -11.60 -31.94
CA ALA A 305 42.62 -11.00 -32.12
C ALA A 305 43.69 -11.98 -31.62
#